data_AF-A0A7J3VPZ4-F1
#
_entry.id   AF-A0A7J3VPZ4-F1
#
_cell.length_a   1.000
_cell.length_b   1.000
_cell.length_c   1.000
_cell.angle_alpha   90.00
_cell.angle_beta   90.00
_cell.angle_gamma   90.00
#
_symmetry.space_group_name_H-M   'P 1'
#
loop_
_entity.id
_entity.type
_entity.pdbx_description
1 polymer ?
#
loop_
_entity_poly.entity_id
_entity_poly.type
_entity_poly.pdbx_seq_one_letter_code
_entity_poly.pdbx_strand_id
1 'polypeptide(L)'
;MTSDHLDMSTYGWHMLLAKYMLDIAMDGIKHGKYVASAYALLVAFEEIVDAYSADDGKHFHVEYLADAWKYRLEWIKAHGLFETLEHLVHLCSKVVAERRYEYVEDMLRLINNLIMDVNR
;
A
#
# COMPACT_ATOMS: atom_id res chain seq x y z
N MET A 1 -15.13 6.79 34.97
CA MET A 1 -13.93 6.43 34.19
C MET A 1 -14.35 5.37 33.19
N THR A 2 -14.95 5.80 32.09
CA THR A 2 -15.17 4.93 30.93
C THR A 2 -13.84 4.84 30.21
N SER A 3 -13.35 3.62 30.02
CA SER A 3 -12.26 3.37 29.08
C SER A 3 -12.75 3.81 27.72
N ASP A 4 -12.31 4.99 27.28
CA ASP A 4 -12.39 5.41 25.89
C ASP A 4 -11.52 4.43 25.10
N HIS A 5 -12.11 3.29 24.75
CA HIS A 5 -11.54 2.37 23.80
C HIS A 5 -11.30 3.19 22.53
N LEU A 6 -10.03 3.30 22.13
CA LEU A 6 -9.62 3.78 20.82
C LEU A 6 -10.30 2.92 19.76
N ASP A 7 -11.52 3.27 19.38
CA ASP A 7 -12.24 2.63 18.29
C ASP A 7 -11.66 3.20 16.99
N MET A 8 -10.56 2.59 16.54
CA MET A 8 -9.88 3.00 15.32
C MET A 8 -10.74 2.57 14.13
N SER A 9 -11.09 3.52 13.26
CA SER A 9 -11.83 3.20 12.03
C SER A 9 -11.05 2.21 11.16
N THR A 10 -11.75 1.45 10.31
CA THR A 10 -11.10 0.56 9.33
C THR A 10 -10.12 1.32 8.43
N TYR A 11 -10.50 2.52 8.00
CA TYR A 11 -9.60 3.47 7.33
C TYR A 11 -8.32 3.73 8.15
N GLY A 12 -8.49 4.12 9.42
CA GLY A 12 -7.38 4.47 10.31
C GLY A 12 -6.44 3.31 10.56
N TRP A 13 -6.99 2.09 10.66
CA TRP A 13 -6.21 0.87 10.81
C TRP A 13 -5.36 0.57 9.58
N HIS A 14 -5.94 0.60 8.38
CA HIS A 14 -5.20 0.37 7.15
C HIS A 14 -4.14 1.45 6.88
N MET A 15 -4.44 2.73 7.15
CA MET A 15 -3.44 3.79 7.05
C MET A 15 -2.30 3.65 8.07
N LEU A 16 -2.57 3.10 9.25
CA LEU A 16 -1.53 2.76 10.23
C LEU A 16 -0.61 1.65 9.69
N LEU A 17 -1.18 0.60 9.10
CA LEU A 17 -0.42 -0.49 8.47
C LEU A 17 0.40 -0.01 7.27
N ALA A 18 -0.18 0.83 6.40
CA ALA A 18 0.54 1.44 5.28
C ALA A 18 1.77 2.22 5.75
N LYS A 19 1.63 3.04 6.81
CA LYS A 19 2.75 3.79 7.42
C LYS A 19 3.82 2.86 7.98
N TYR A 20 3.41 1.80 8.68
CA TYR A 20 4.35 0.82 9.22
C TYR A 20 5.15 0.12 8.10
N MET A 21 4.52 -0.19 6.97
CA MET A 21 5.20 -0.76 5.80
C MET A 21 6.17 0.22 5.14
N LEU A 22 5.83 1.51 5.11
CA LEU A 22 6.77 2.55 4.68
C LEU A 22 7.99 2.63 5.60
N ASP A 23 7.80 2.57 6.91
CA ASP A 23 8.89 2.55 7.89
C ASP A 23 9.81 1.34 7.69
N ILE A 24 9.23 0.15 7.48
CA ILE A 24 9.98 -1.08 7.13
C ILE A 24 10.76 -0.87 5.83
N ALA A 25 10.14 -0.30 4.79
CA ALA A 25 10.80 -0.07 3.51
C ALA A 25 12.00 0.87 3.67
N MET A 26 11.83 1.96 4.42
CA MET A 26 12.87 2.95 4.69
C MET A 26 14.01 2.38 5.54
N ASP A 27 13.71 1.57 6.56
CA ASP A 27 14.74 0.85 7.32
C ASP A 27 15.50 -0.14 6.43
N GLY A 28 14.78 -0.89 5.59
CA GLY A 28 15.36 -1.82 4.63
C GLY A 28 16.33 -1.12 3.67
N ILE A 29 15.97 0.07 3.15
CA ILE A 29 16.83 0.87 2.27
C ILE A 29 18.14 1.24 2.98
N LYS A 30 18.07 1.74 4.22
CA LYS A 30 19.25 2.11 5.01
C LYS A 30 20.23 0.94 5.20
N HIS A 31 19.71 -0.29 5.20
CA HIS A 31 20.48 -1.51 5.39
C HIS A 31 20.72 -2.31 4.09
N GLY A 32 20.48 -1.72 2.91
CA GLY A 32 20.69 -2.38 1.61
C GLY A 32 19.74 -3.54 1.31
N LYS A 33 18.63 -3.68 2.05
CA LYS A 33 17.61 -4.74 1.89
C LYS A 33 16.56 -4.38 0.84
N TYR A 34 16.99 -3.99 -0.36
CA TYR A 34 16.12 -3.40 -1.38
C TYR A 34 14.94 -4.27 -1.80
N VAL A 35 15.13 -5.60 -1.91
CA VAL A 35 14.04 -6.52 -2.25
C VAL A 35 12.95 -6.54 -1.18
N ALA A 36 13.34 -6.58 0.10
CA ALA A 36 12.38 -6.51 1.20
C ALA A 36 11.66 -5.15 1.22
N SER A 37 12.39 -4.06 0.96
CA SER A 37 11.79 -2.73 0.83
C SER A 37 10.77 -2.66 -0.30
N ALA A 38 11.06 -3.22 -1.47
CA ALA A 38 10.13 -3.22 -2.60
C ALA A 38 8.84 -4.00 -2.29
N TYR A 39 8.93 -5.16 -1.63
CA TYR A 39 7.75 -5.89 -1.18
C TYR A 39 6.95 -5.12 -0.13
N ALA A 40 7.62 -4.47 0.84
CA ALA A 40 6.94 -3.63 1.81
C ALA A 40 6.19 -2.46 1.14
N LEU A 41 6.74 -1.88 0.07
CA LEU A 41 6.06 -0.82 -0.69
C LEU A 41 4.84 -1.31 -1.46
N LEU A 42 4.85 -2.55 -1.97
CA LEU A 42 3.64 -3.15 -2.55
C LEU A 42 2.55 -3.36 -1.49
N VAL A 43 2.91 -3.83 -0.30
CA VAL A 43 1.94 -3.97 0.80
C VAL A 43 1.43 -2.59 1.23
N ALA A 44 2.28 -1.57 1.31
CA ALA A 44 1.84 -0.21 1.61
C ALA A 44 0.79 0.30 0.60
N PHE A 45 0.97 0.01 -0.70
CA PHE A 45 -0.03 0.33 -1.72
C PHE A 45 -1.37 -0.37 -1.46
N GLU A 46 -1.34 -1.68 -1.16
CA GLU A 46 -2.57 -2.44 -0.87
C GLU A 46 -3.30 -1.91 0.35
N GLU A 47 -2.58 -1.59 1.42
CA GLU A 47 -3.16 -1.01 2.63
C GLU A 47 -3.74 0.38 2.37
N ILE A 48 -3.13 1.20 1.51
CA ILE A 48 -3.70 2.48 1.10
C ILE A 48 -5.00 2.27 0.32
N VAL A 49 -5.03 1.32 -0.61
CA VAL A 49 -6.25 0.96 -1.35
C VAL A 49 -7.36 0.52 -0.41
N ASP A 50 -7.04 -0.36 0.54
CA ASP A 50 -8.02 -0.90 1.48
C ASP A 50 -8.51 0.17 2.47
N ALA A 51 -7.66 1.15 2.82
CA ALA A 51 -8.08 2.30 3.62
C ALA A 51 -9.14 3.13 2.89
N TYR A 52 -8.85 3.57 1.66
CA TYR A 52 -9.78 4.42 0.91
C TYR A 52 -11.02 3.68 0.45
N SER A 53 -10.92 2.39 0.14
CA SER A 53 -12.10 1.60 -0.17
C SER A 53 -13.03 1.45 1.04
N ALA A 54 -12.50 1.48 2.26
CA ALA A 54 -13.32 1.43 3.47
C ALA A 54 -14.21 2.68 3.62
N ASP A 55 -13.75 3.86 3.16
CA ASP A 55 -14.58 5.07 3.13
C ASP A 55 -15.75 4.96 2.13
N ASP A 56 -15.59 4.15 1.08
CA ASP A 56 -16.67 3.76 0.15
C ASP A 56 -17.55 2.60 0.69
N GLY A 57 -17.33 2.17 1.94
CA GLY A 57 -18.01 1.02 2.55
C GLY A 57 -17.62 -0.32 1.94
N LYS A 58 -16.42 -0.44 1.36
CA LYS A 58 -15.87 -1.71 0.84
C LYS A 58 -14.85 -2.28 1.81
N HIS A 59 -15.08 -3.51 2.25
CA HIS A 59 -14.21 -4.20 3.21
C HIS A 59 -13.73 -5.54 2.65
N PHE A 60 -12.74 -5.51 1.75
CA PHE A 60 -12.29 -6.70 1.01
C PHE A 60 -11.85 -7.87 1.90
N HIS A 61 -11.20 -7.58 3.03
CA HIS A 61 -10.67 -8.57 3.97
C HIS A 61 -11.69 -9.21 4.90
N VAL A 62 -12.89 -8.63 5.00
CA VAL A 62 -13.95 -9.10 5.90
C VAL A 62 -15.05 -9.80 5.12
N GLU A 63 -15.33 -9.34 3.89
CA GLU A 63 -16.51 -9.78 3.13
C GLU A 63 -16.21 -10.83 2.05
N TYR A 64 -14.97 -10.96 1.59
CA TYR A 64 -14.66 -11.73 0.37
C TYR A 64 -13.35 -12.54 0.41
N LEU A 65 -13.07 -13.34 1.45
CA LEU A 65 -11.77 -14.02 1.61
C LEU A 65 -11.19 -14.74 0.37
N ALA A 66 -12.01 -15.35 -0.51
CA ALA A 66 -11.54 -15.99 -1.74
C ALA A 66 -11.42 -15.03 -2.95
N ASP A 67 -12.21 -13.96 -2.97
CA ASP A 67 -12.34 -13.01 -4.09
C ASP A 67 -11.82 -11.60 -3.74
N ALA A 68 -11.22 -11.41 -2.56
CA ALA A 68 -10.79 -10.11 -2.04
C ALA A 68 -9.88 -9.39 -3.04
N TRP A 69 -8.96 -10.16 -3.65
CA TRP A 69 -8.09 -9.64 -4.70
C TRP A 69 -8.85 -9.18 -5.95
N LYS A 70 -9.88 -9.93 -6.38
CA LYS A 70 -10.69 -9.56 -7.54
C LYS A 70 -11.42 -8.23 -7.29
N TYR A 71 -12.09 -8.09 -6.15
CA TYR A 71 -12.83 -6.87 -5.81
C TYR A 71 -11.90 -5.68 -5.58
N ARG A 72 -10.74 -5.90 -4.95
CA ARG A 72 -9.69 -4.88 -4.82
C ARG A 72 -9.24 -4.40 -6.20
N LEU A 73 -8.98 -5.32 -7.12
CA LEU A 73 -8.56 -4.99 -8.48
C LEU A 73 -9.65 -4.22 -9.27
N GLU A 74 -10.92 -4.60 -9.11
CA GLU A 74 -12.05 -3.85 -9.69
C GLU A 74 -12.12 -2.43 -9.13
N TRP A 75 -11.95 -2.25 -7.82
CA TRP A 75 -11.92 -0.94 -7.19
C TRP A 75 -10.73 -0.10 -7.65
N ILE A 76 -9.53 -0.68 -7.72
CA ILE A 76 -8.31 -0.04 -8.24
C ILE A 76 -8.54 0.49 -9.66
N LYS A 77 -9.17 -0.31 -10.53
CA LYS A 77 -9.50 0.10 -11.90
C LYS A 77 -10.53 1.22 -11.93
N ALA A 78 -11.58 1.13 -11.12
CA ALA A 78 -12.62 2.16 -11.03
C ALA A 78 -12.08 3.52 -10.57
N HIS A 79 -11.00 3.53 -9.78
CA HIS A 79 -10.36 4.74 -9.25
C HIS A 79 -9.11 5.18 -10.04
N GLY A 80 -8.86 4.59 -11.22
CA GLY A 80 -7.74 5.00 -12.08
C GLY A 80 -6.35 4.66 -11.52
N LEU A 81 -6.26 3.76 -10.54
CA LEU A 81 -4.99 3.38 -9.90
C LEU A 81 -4.31 2.17 -10.55
N PHE A 82 -4.90 1.61 -11.61
CA PHE A 82 -4.40 0.38 -12.24
C PHE A 82 -3.01 0.57 -12.87
N GLU A 83 -2.76 1.70 -13.54
CA GLU A 83 -1.44 2.00 -14.11
C GLU A 83 -0.37 2.15 -13.02
N THR A 84 -0.72 2.77 -11.89
CA THR A 84 0.16 2.87 -10.72
C THR A 84 0.52 1.49 -10.16
N LEU A 85 -0.46 0.59 -10.04
CA LEU A 85 -0.23 -0.80 -9.62
C LEU A 85 0.71 -1.52 -10.60
N GLU A 86 0.45 -1.45 -11.90
CA GLU A 86 1.29 -2.10 -12.91
C GLU A 86 2.73 -1.57 -12.87
N HIS A 87 2.91 -0.26 -12.70
CA HIS A 87 4.22 0.36 -12.60
C HIS A 87 4.96 -0.07 -11.33
N LEU A 88 4.28 -0.13 -10.18
CA LEU A 88 4.87 -0.63 -8.93
C LEU A 88 5.30 -2.09 -9.05
N VAL A 89 4.47 -2.96 -9.63
CA VAL A 89 4.81 -4.37 -9.87
C VAL A 89 6.01 -4.48 -10.81
N HIS A 90 6.05 -3.67 -11.88
CA HIS A 90 7.18 -3.63 -12.80
C HIS A 90 8.48 -3.24 -12.09
N LEU A 91 8.48 -2.14 -11.33
CA LEU A 91 9.65 -1.69 -10.57
C LEU A 91 10.08 -2.73 -9.54
N CYS A 92 9.14 -3.37 -8.83
CA CYS A 92 9.46 -4.45 -7.90
C CYS A 92 10.19 -5.60 -8.60
N SER A 93 9.75 -6.00 -9.80
CA SER A 93 10.42 -7.04 -10.59
C SER A 93 11.86 -6.65 -10.95
N LYS A 94 12.09 -5.37 -11.27
CA LYS A 94 13.41 -4.79 -11.51
C LYS A 94 14.28 -4.79 -10.26
N VAL A 95 13.73 -4.44 -9.10
CA VAL A 95 14.46 -4.53 -7.81
C VAL A 95 14.87 -5.97 -7.51
N VAL A 96 13.98 -6.94 -7.71
CA VAL A 96 14.26 -8.36 -7.46
C VAL A 96 15.40 -8.86 -8.36
N ALA A 97 15.37 -8.48 -9.64
CA ALA A 97 16.37 -8.90 -10.63
C ALA A 97 17.72 -8.19 -10.43
N GLU A 98 17.70 -6.87 -10.23
CA GLU A 98 18.90 -6.02 -10.37
C GLU A 98 19.42 -5.48 -9.03
N ARG A 99 18.60 -5.52 -7.97
CA ARG A 99 18.93 -5.04 -6.61
C ARG A 99 19.48 -3.61 -6.60
N ARG A 100 18.91 -2.73 -7.44
CA ARG A 100 19.28 -1.32 -7.49
C ARG A 100 18.34 -0.47 -6.65
N TYR A 101 18.91 0.47 -5.90
CA TYR A 101 18.17 1.41 -5.07
C TYR A 101 17.24 2.33 -5.88
N GLU A 102 17.67 2.76 -7.07
CA GLU A 102 16.93 3.68 -7.96
C GLU A 102 15.48 3.21 -8.19
N TYR A 103 15.28 1.92 -8.43
CA TYR A 103 13.94 1.35 -8.61
C TYR A 103 13.09 1.41 -7.34
N VAL A 104 13.69 1.25 -6.16
CA VAL A 104 12.99 1.39 -4.87
C VAL A 104 12.65 2.86 -4.61
N GLU A 105 13.54 3.78 -4.96
CA GLU A 105 13.31 5.22 -4.87
C GLU A 105 12.14 5.67 -5.76
N ASP A 106 12.05 5.14 -6.98
CA ASP A 106 10.91 5.38 -7.87
C ASP A 106 9.60 4.83 -7.27
N MET A 107 9.62 3.62 -6.69
CA MET A 107 8.45 3.06 -5.99
C MET A 107 8.01 3.96 -4.82
N LEU A 108 8.94 4.40 -3.98
CA LEU A 108 8.66 5.31 -2.86
C LEU A 108 7.97 6.59 -3.33
N ARG A 109 8.42 7.15 -4.44
CA ARG A 109 7.84 8.37 -5.02
C ARG A 109 6.40 8.15 -5.47
N LEU A 110 6.11 7.02 -6.11
CA LEU A 110 4.75 6.66 -6.51
C LEU A 110 3.82 6.51 -5.30
N ILE A 111 4.27 5.84 -4.24
CA ILE A 111 3.47 5.70 -3.00
C ILE A 111 3.23 7.04 -2.31
N ASN A 112 4.27 7.89 -2.21
CA ASN A 112 4.13 9.21 -1.61
C ASN A 112 3.16 10.11 -2.40
N ASN A 113 3.22 10.06 -3.74
CA ASN A 113 2.27 10.79 -4.59
C ASN A 113 0.83 10.31 -4.35
N LEU A 114 0.61 8.99 -4.25
CA LEU A 114 -0.70 8.42 -3.94
C LEU A 114 -1.24 8.95 -2.61
N ILE A 115 -0.42 8.99 -1.55
CA ILE A 115 -0.85 9.51 -0.24
C ILE A 115 -1.22 11.00 -0.34
N MET A 116 -0.49 11.79 -1.14
CA MET A 116 -0.77 13.22 -1.31
C MET A 116 -2.03 13.49 -2.15
N ASP A 117 -2.25 12.70 -3.20
CA ASP A 117 -3.37 12.91 -4.13
C ASP A 117 -4.72 12.53 -3.55
N VAL A 118 -4.78 11.51 -2.68
CA VAL A 118 -6.04 11.09 -2.07
C VAL A 118 -6.42 11.93 -0.83
N ASN A 119 -5.57 12.89 -0.43
CA ASN A 119 -5.92 13.93 0.55
C ASN A 119 -6.57 15.18 -0.07
N ARG A 120 -6.91 15.16 -1.37
CA ARG A 120 -7.58 16.26 -2.10
C ARG A 120 -9.02 15.93 -2.44
#